data_AF-A0A840XKZ6-F1
#
_entry.id   AF-A0A840XKZ6-F1
#
_cell.length_a   1.000
_cell.length_b   1.000
_cell.length_c   1.000
_cell.angle_alpha   90.00
_cell.angle_beta   90.00
_cell.angle_gamma   90.00
#
_symmetry.space_group_name_H-M   'P 1'
#
loop_
_entity.id
_entity.type
_entity.pdbx_description
1 polymer ?
#
loop_
_entity_poly.entity_id
_entity_poly.type
_entity_poly.pdbx_seq_one_letter_code
_entity_poly.pdbx_strand_id
1 'polypeptide(L)'
;MTERRDVSIRGPDLRSAMDVVAEEYLRFLRGGPEPATGDDTKAFAAHHAACRAALAHLEHLIKLARAMGSTGAEVEEAAVVLVEAREAIAAFKEEDLDGEEEQC
;
A
#
# COMPACT_ATOMS: atom_id res chain seq x y z
N MET A 1 19.44 9.05 -32.99
CA MET A 1 19.78 8.20 -31.83
C MET A 1 19.50 9.02 -30.58
N THR A 2 18.38 8.79 -29.91
CA THR A 2 18.01 9.56 -28.72
C THR A 2 18.58 8.80 -27.53
N GLU A 3 19.73 9.26 -27.02
CA GLU A 3 20.33 8.74 -25.80
C GLU A 3 19.32 8.91 -24.65
N ARG A 4 18.77 7.79 -24.19
CA ARG A 4 18.04 7.74 -22.92
C ARG A 4 19.05 8.06 -21.84
N ARG A 5 18.95 9.27 -21.29
CA ARG A 5 19.70 9.65 -20.10
C ARG A 5 19.38 8.63 -19.02
N ASP A 6 20.39 7.86 -18.65
CA ASP A 6 20.37 7.02 -17.46
C ASP A 6 20.26 7.96 -16.26
N VAL A 7 19.03 8.18 -15.81
CA VAL A 7 18.78 8.94 -14.59
C VAL A 7 19.16 8.02 -13.45
N SER A 8 20.44 8.06 -13.08
CA SER A 8 20.94 7.42 -11.87
C SER A 8 20.38 8.19 -10.67
N ILE A 9 19.13 7.89 -10.31
CA ILE A 9 18.52 8.35 -9.07
C ILE A 9 19.33 7.69 -7.96
N ARG A 10 20.00 8.50 -7.13
CA ARG A 10 20.69 8.04 -5.89
C ARG A 10 19.67 7.66 -4.82
N GLY A 11 18.79 6.75 -5.16
CA GLY A 11 17.80 6.11 -4.29
C GLY A 11 17.87 4.60 -4.51
N PRO A 12 17.19 3.80 -3.67
CA PRO A 12 17.02 2.39 -3.95
C PRO A 12 16.51 2.23 -5.39
N ASP A 13 17.02 1.20 -6.09
CA ASP A 13 16.45 0.84 -7.37
C ASP A 13 14.95 0.52 -7.21
N LEU A 14 14.21 0.54 -8.32
CA LEU A 14 12.75 0.47 -8.28
C LEU A 14 12.22 -0.77 -7.55
N ARG A 15 12.94 -1.89 -7.64
CA ARG A 15 12.63 -3.12 -6.89
C ARG A 15 12.82 -2.89 -5.40
N SER A 16 14.00 -2.42 -5.00
CA SER A 16 14.28 -2.11 -3.59
C SER A 16 13.27 -1.11 -3.00
N ALA A 17 12.73 -0.18 -3.79
CA ALA A 17 11.68 0.73 -3.35
C ALA A 17 10.32 0.02 -3.13
N MET A 18 9.97 -0.94 -3.98
CA MET A 18 8.74 -1.73 -3.85
C MET A 18 8.78 -2.63 -2.60
N ASP A 19 9.91 -3.29 -2.35
CA ASP A 19 10.12 -4.14 -1.18
C ASP A 19 9.96 -3.34 0.12
N VAL A 20 10.59 -2.17 0.21
CA VAL A 20 10.48 -1.29 1.38
C VAL A 20 9.03 -0.89 1.64
N VAL A 21 8.27 -0.48 0.62
CA VAL A 21 6.87 -0.08 0.80
C VAL A 21 6.01 -1.25 1.25
N ALA A 22 6.23 -2.45 0.69
CA ALA A 22 5.52 -3.67 1.10
C ALA A 22 5.84 -4.07 2.55
N GLU A 23 7.12 -4.02 2.95
CA GLU A 23 7.55 -4.31 4.31
C GLU A 23 7.01 -3.30 5.33
N GLU A 24 7.08 -2.00 5.03
CA GLU A 24 6.52 -0.96 5.89
C GLU A 24 5.00 -1.13 6.03
N TYR A 25 4.28 -1.43 4.94
CA TYR A 25 2.86 -1.73 4.99
C TYR A 25 2.56 -2.93 5.92
N LEU A 26 3.26 -4.06 5.74
CA LEU A 26 3.07 -5.25 6.57
C LEU A 26 3.44 -5.01 8.04
N ARG A 27 4.51 -4.24 8.30
CA ARG A 27 4.91 -3.85 9.65
C ARG A 27 3.84 -2.98 10.30
N PHE A 28 3.36 -1.98 9.57
CA PHE A 28 2.35 -1.06 10.06
C PHE A 28 1.05 -1.81 10.35
N LEU A 29 0.59 -2.67 9.43
CA LEU A 29 -0.58 -3.52 9.63
C LEU A 29 -0.48 -4.40 10.89
N ARG A 30 0.69 -5.00 11.16
CA ARG A 30 0.90 -5.84 12.35
C ARG A 30 1.04 -5.06 13.66
N GLY A 31 1.53 -3.82 13.58
CA GLY A 31 1.73 -2.96 14.74
C GLY A 31 0.43 -2.44 15.35
N GLY A 32 -0.63 -2.34 14.54
CA GLY A 32 -1.89 -1.72 14.94
C GLY A 32 -1.77 -0.21 15.18
N PRO A 33 -2.88 0.48 15.47
CA PRO A 33 -2.82 1.89 15.88
C PRO A 33 -2.03 2.01 17.18
N GLU A 34 -1.03 2.90 17.20
CA GLU A 34 -0.27 3.20 18.41
C GLU A 34 -1.25 3.73 19.47
N PRO A 35 -1.25 3.21 20.71
CA PRO A 35 -2.19 3.64 21.75
C PRO A 35 -1.93 5.10 22.10
N ALA A 36 -2.63 6.01 21.42
CA ALA A 36 -2.54 7.44 21.67
C ALA A 36 -3.40 7.77 22.89
N THR A 37 -2.87 8.64 23.75
CA THR A 37 -3.38 8.99 25.09
C THR A 37 -4.70 9.79 25.07
N GLY A 38 -5.77 9.30 24.41
CA GLY A 38 -7.13 9.80 24.64
C GLY A 38 -8.17 9.66 23.52
N ASP A 39 -7.84 9.19 22.31
CA ASP A 39 -8.83 9.03 21.22
C ASP A 39 -8.45 7.91 20.22
N ASP A 40 -8.82 6.68 20.56
CA ASP A 40 -8.52 5.46 19.80
C ASP A 40 -9.10 5.51 18.38
N THR A 41 -10.22 6.21 18.16
CA THR A 41 -10.87 6.35 16.86
C THR A 41 -10.01 7.19 15.90
N LYS A 42 -9.42 8.29 16.39
CA LYS A 42 -8.54 9.13 15.58
C LYS A 42 -7.23 8.42 15.24
N ALA A 43 -6.66 7.67 16.20
CA ALA A 43 -5.47 6.86 15.97
C ALA A 43 -5.71 5.78 14.91
N PHE A 44 -6.85 5.09 14.98
CA PHE A 44 -7.27 4.10 13.97
C PHE A 44 -7.48 4.72 12.58
N ALA A 45 -8.20 5.84 12.49
CA ALA A 45 -8.44 6.52 11.21
C ALA A 45 -7.14 7.01 10.55
N ALA A 46 -6.21 7.56 11.34
CA ALA A 46 -4.88 7.95 10.87
C ALA A 46 -4.07 6.74 10.40
N HIS A 47 -4.12 5.64 11.15
CA HIS A 47 -3.47 4.39 10.80
C HIS A 47 -3.98 3.84 9.46
N HIS A 48 -5.30 3.76 9.29
CA HIS A 48 -5.92 3.31 8.06
C HIS A 48 -5.60 4.22 6.86
N ALA A 49 -5.56 5.55 7.07
CA ALA A 49 -5.15 6.49 6.03
C ALA A 49 -3.69 6.27 5.57
N ALA A 50 -2.78 6.00 6.51
CA ALA A 50 -1.38 5.70 6.20
C ALA A 50 -1.23 4.39 5.41
N CYS A 51 -1.95 3.32 5.78
CA CYS A 51 -1.98 2.07 5.03
C CYS A 51 -2.41 2.29 3.57
N ARG A 52 -3.50 3.05 3.35
CA ARG A 52 -3.98 3.34 2.00
C ARG A 52 -2.98 4.16 1.18
N ALA A 53 -2.30 5.12 1.81
CA ALA A 53 -1.27 5.91 1.14
C ALA A 53 -0.07 5.05 0.72
N ALA A 54 0.35 4.08 1.56
CA ALA A 54 1.41 3.13 1.22
C ALA A 54 1.03 2.25 0.02
N LEU A 55 -0.19 1.70 0.00
CA LEU A 55 -0.67 0.90 -1.15
C LEU A 55 -0.78 1.71 -2.44
N ALA A 56 -1.22 2.97 -2.35
CA ALA A 56 -1.25 3.87 -3.51
C ALA A 56 0.17 4.17 -4.03
N HIS A 57 1.17 4.26 -3.14
CA HIS A 57 2.55 4.39 -3.55
C HIS A 57 3.07 3.12 -4.25
N LEU A 58 2.80 1.94 -3.69
CA LEU A 58 3.16 0.66 -4.29
C LEU A 58 2.55 0.50 -5.71
N GLU A 59 1.29 0.88 -5.88
CA GLU A 59 0.62 0.88 -7.18
C GLU A 59 1.34 1.77 -8.22
N HIS A 60 1.78 2.96 -7.81
CA HIS A 60 2.54 3.85 -8.70
C HIS A 60 3.89 3.25 -9.11
N LEU A 61 4.59 2.60 -8.18
CA LEU A 61 5.88 1.95 -8.48
C LEU A 61 5.70 0.78 -9.46
N ILE A 62 4.66 -0.04 -9.28
CA ILE A 62 4.31 -1.12 -10.22
C ILE A 62 4.01 -0.56 -11.62
N LYS A 63 3.21 0.51 -11.71
CA LYS A 63 2.90 1.16 -12.99
C LYS A 63 4.16 1.71 -13.67
N LEU A 64 5.04 2.33 -12.90
CA LEU A 64 6.32 2.84 -13.40
C LEU A 64 7.21 1.69 -13.90
N ALA A 65 7.31 0.59 -13.14
CA ALA A 65 8.10 -0.58 -13.51
C ALA A 65 7.63 -1.17 -14.84
N ARG A 66 6.32 -1.34 -15.00
CA ARG A 66 5.71 -1.82 -16.25
C ARG A 66 5.96 -0.87 -17.42
N ALA A 67 5.85 0.46 -17.20
CA ALA A 67 6.14 1.47 -18.22
C ALA A 67 7.62 1.46 -18.65
N MET A 68 8.53 1.08 -17.73
CA MET A 68 9.96 0.89 -18.02
C MET A 68 10.27 -0.47 -18.68
N GLY A 69 9.27 -1.33 -18.87
CA GLY A 69 9.43 -2.65 -19.48
C GLY A 69 9.86 -3.75 -18.50
N SER A 70 9.80 -3.50 -17.19
CA SER A 70 10.04 -4.52 -16.19
C SER A 70 8.79 -5.39 -16.00
N THR A 71 8.94 -6.69 -16.26
CA THR A 71 7.91 -7.73 -16.05
C THR A 71 8.48 -8.89 -15.22
N GLY A 72 9.48 -8.61 -14.39
CA GLY A 72 10.10 -9.62 -13.53
C GLY A 72 9.16 -10.09 -12.41
N ALA A 73 9.52 -11.21 -11.77
CA ALA A 73 8.75 -11.82 -10.68
C ALA A 73 8.40 -10.81 -9.57
N GLU A 74 9.28 -9.86 -9.26
CA GLU A 74 9.05 -8.84 -8.22
C GLU A 74 7.90 -7.89 -8.52
N VAL A 75 7.70 -7.54 -9.79
CA VAL A 75 6.57 -6.68 -10.20
C VAL A 75 5.25 -7.45 -10.02
N GLU A 76 5.30 -8.76 -10.23
CA GLU A 76 4.15 -9.64 -10.04
C GLU A 76 3.88 -9.89 -8.54
N GLU A 77 4.91 -10.17 -7.74
CA GLU A 77 4.81 -10.35 -6.30
C GLU A 77 4.25 -9.10 -5.61
N ALA A 78 4.77 -7.92 -5.95
CA ALA A 78 4.24 -6.66 -5.45
C ALA A 78 2.79 -6.40 -5.90
N ALA A 79 2.41 -6.84 -7.12
CA ALA A 79 1.04 -6.74 -7.60
C ALA A 79 0.10 -7.68 -6.84
N VAL A 80 0.55 -8.90 -6.50
CA VAL A 80 -0.20 -9.83 -5.64
C VAL A 80 -0.44 -9.21 -4.27
N VAL A 81 0.62 -8.70 -3.62
CA VAL A 81 0.49 -8.01 -2.31
C VAL A 81 -0.51 -6.85 -2.38
N LEU A 82 -0.48 -6.05 -3.45
CA LEU A 82 -1.41 -4.95 -3.65
C LEU A 82 -2.86 -5.43 -3.78
N VAL A 83 -3.11 -6.53 -4.48
CA VAL A 83 -4.46 -7.10 -4.64
C VAL A 83 -4.98 -7.63 -3.31
N GLU A 84 -4.21 -8.50 -2.64
CA GLU A 84 -4.59 -9.10 -1.36
C GLU A 84 -4.87 -8.02 -0.29
N ALA A 85 -4.03 -6.99 -0.22
CA ALA A 85 -4.21 -5.89 0.70
C ALA A 85 -5.49 -5.08 0.44
N ARG A 86 -5.85 -4.87 -0.83
CA ARG A 86 -7.08 -4.14 -1.20
C ARG A 86 -8.32 -4.96 -0.91
N GLU A 87 -8.28 -6.26 -1.14
CA GLU A 87 -9.37 -7.18 -0.79
C GLU A 87 -9.60 -7.19 0.72
N ALA A 88 -8.53 -7.29 1.52
CA ALA A 88 -8.64 -7.22 2.98
C ALA A 88 -9.27 -5.90 3.44
N ILE A 89 -8.83 -4.75 2.91
CA ILE A 89 -9.40 -3.43 3.25
C ILE A 89 -10.86 -3.30 2.80
N ALA A 90 -11.22 -3.88 1.65
CA ALA A 90 -12.59 -3.85 1.15
C ALA A 90 -13.54 -4.69 2.02
N ALA A 91 -13.10 -5.86 2.49
CA ALA A 91 -13.87 -6.72 3.38
C ALA A 91 -14.25 -5.99 4.70
N PHE A 92 -13.32 -5.24 5.30
CA PHE A 92 -13.62 -4.41 6.48
C PHE A 92 -14.68 -3.34 6.22
N LYS A 93 -14.76 -2.81 4.99
CA LYS A 93 -15.74 -1.77 4.64
C LYS A 93 -17.15 -2.32 4.47
N GLU A 94 -17.29 -3.59 4.09
CA GLU A 94 -18.59 -4.26 3.99
C GLU A 94 -19.14 -4.55 5.39
N GLU A 95 -18.31 -5.05 6.32
CA GLU A 95 -18.72 -5.35 7.70
C GLU A 95 -19.19 -4.12 8.51
N ASP A 96 -18.68 -2.92 8.22
CA ASP A 96 -19.11 -1.67 8.87
C ASP A 96 -20.46 -1.13 8.34
N LEU A 97 -20.90 -1.55 7.14
CA LEU A 97 -22.14 -1.06 6.50
C LEU A 97 -23.37 -1.92 6.81
N ASP A 98 -23.16 -3.16 7.24
CA ASP A 98 -24.24 -4.10 7.60
C ASP A 98 -24.73 -3.94 9.05
N GLY A 99 -24.19 -2.97 9.79
CA GLY A 99 -24.59 -2.62 11.17
C GLY A 99 -25.69 -1.55 11.28
N GLU A 100 -26.14 -0.97 10.16
CA GLU A 100 -27.16 0.09 10.12
C GLU A 100 -28.48 -0.38 9.48
N GLU A 101 -28.93 -1.60 9.77
CA GLU A 101 -30.32 -2.02 9.48
C GLU A 101 -31.09 -2.31 10.79
N GLU A 102 -31.20 -1.31 11.67
CA GLU A 102 -32.22 -1.31 12.74
C GLU A 102 -33.40 -0.39 12.38
N GLN A 103 -34.50 -1.06 12.01
CA GLN A 103 -35.89 -0.79 12.43
C GLN A 103 -36.58 0.48 11.89
N CYS A 104 -37.48 0.27 10.92
CA CYS A 104 -38.71 1.05 10.76
C CYS A 104 -39.93 0.13 10.86
#